data_AF-A0A4Q2CXY2-F1
#
_entry.id   AF-A0A4Q2CXY2-F1
#
_cell.length_a   1.000
_cell.length_b   1.000
_cell.length_c   1.000
_cell.angle_alpha   90.00
_cell.angle_beta   90.00
_cell.angle_gamma   90.00
#
_symmetry.space_group_name_H-M   'P 1'
#
loop_
_entity.id
_entity.type
_entity.pdbx_description
1 polymer ?
#
loop_
_entity_poly.entity_id
_entity_poly.type
_entity_poly.pdbx_seq_one_letter_code
_entity_poly.pdbx_strand_id
1 'polypeptide(L)'
;MFSVKSISSSALKGRAIVQHSGTLPWKGTWKCSKEPGNPGCPHIKIAFEVLREELRKIYGKLDDDTEFDPTMFSGESMVGGEGLDLREVGLFNFNNSFIVSHELLDEYTMSYVTSETPFVAWCSVVAHRYLLSGSQFMSDGYFLPIWFTYAALLALDNDMHCLRCGPSPETTVWDGITLAFGKKHLAATLRPPTKTSPSASTTRRNVKHHPRQQLITNGELRAQLRLAVRVPSIDGHSKPPSHPQHVTEREVLDHVERIQWVYQELDKVCKTLAALFQKAYGLVVYSERRRAPSDLDSFFKQIAAEESVLQMVNGTALADLTNFLTDPRPSRVTKVLSIPGVYKVLRNGPEMHGFVLPISDLTPMLQWMVDRATQVLGELSVETEKLAHGVALSEEPDWKVAAFTACHNSGIVPSIPS
;
A
#
# COMPACT_ATOMS: atom_id res chain seq x y z
N MET A 1 5.75 5.39 -28.23
CA MET A 1 7.08 5.26 -27.60
C MET A 1 7.59 3.87 -27.89
N PHE A 2 8.83 3.72 -28.34
CA PHE A 2 9.40 2.44 -28.78
C PHE A 2 10.50 1.99 -27.82
N SER A 3 10.52 0.70 -27.52
CA SER A 3 11.56 0.07 -26.72
C SER A 3 12.39 -0.81 -27.64
N VAL A 4 13.55 -0.32 -28.07
CA VAL A 4 14.42 -1.03 -29.02
C VAL A 4 15.62 -1.65 -28.30
N LYS A 5 16.07 -2.82 -28.77
CA LYS A 5 17.28 -3.46 -28.24
C LYS A 5 18.46 -2.51 -28.39
N SER A 6 19.25 -2.35 -27.32
CA SER A 6 20.45 -1.52 -27.39
C SER A 6 21.54 -2.28 -28.15
N ILE A 7 22.21 -1.61 -29.09
CA ILE A 7 23.33 -2.18 -29.87
C ILE A 7 24.66 -2.09 -29.09
N SER A 8 24.67 -1.44 -27.92
CA SER A 8 25.86 -1.31 -27.08
C SER A 8 26.23 -2.65 -26.41
N SER A 9 27.51 -3.03 -26.49
CA SER A 9 28.09 -4.25 -25.90
C SER A 9 28.16 -4.24 -24.36
N SER A 10 27.72 -3.16 -23.69
CA SER A 10 27.70 -3.11 -22.23
C SER A 10 26.45 -3.80 -21.68
N ALA A 11 26.64 -5.01 -21.15
CA ALA A 11 25.63 -5.98 -20.73
C ALA A 11 24.68 -5.54 -19.59
N LEU A 12 24.61 -4.25 -19.23
CA LEU A 12 23.86 -3.77 -18.05
C LEU A 12 22.83 -2.65 -18.31
N LYS A 13 22.54 -2.27 -19.57
CA LYS A 13 21.38 -1.42 -19.90
C LYS A 13 20.74 -1.85 -21.23
N GLY A 14 20.03 -2.97 -21.21
CA GLY A 14 19.66 -3.76 -22.41
C GLY A 14 18.68 -3.14 -23.41
N ARG A 15 18.09 -1.96 -23.16
CA ARG A 15 17.16 -1.32 -24.11
C ARG A 15 17.36 0.19 -24.18
N ALA A 16 17.09 0.75 -25.35
CA ALA A 16 16.97 2.18 -25.57
C ALA A 16 15.49 2.53 -25.72
N ILE A 17 15.08 3.61 -25.06
CA ILE A 17 13.72 4.15 -25.20
C ILE A 17 13.79 5.23 -26.27
N VAL A 18 12.96 5.08 -27.30
CA VAL A 18 12.85 6.03 -28.39
C VAL A 18 11.45 6.64 -28.37
N GLN A 19 11.38 7.96 -28.35
CA GLN A 19 10.12 8.70 -28.36
C GLN A 19 9.99 9.42 -29.70
N HIS A 20 8.85 9.21 -30.36
CA HIS A 20 8.42 9.97 -31.53
C HIS A 20 7.28 10.90 -31.11
N SER A 21 7.33 12.15 -31.57
CA SER A 21 6.23 13.12 -31.43
C SER A 21 5.91 13.71 -32.80
N GLY A 22 4.82 13.23 -33.43
CA GLY A 22 4.43 13.58 -34.79
C GLY A 22 3.34 12.65 -35.32
N THR A 23 2.70 13.02 -36.44
CA THR A 23 1.62 12.23 -37.06
C THR A 23 2.12 11.11 -37.96
N LEU A 24 3.28 11.31 -38.60
CA LEU A 24 3.93 10.33 -39.48
C LEU A 24 5.40 10.18 -39.07
N PRO A 25 6.06 9.03 -39.33
CA PRO A 25 7.45 8.79 -38.95
C PRO A 25 8.39 9.90 -39.45
N TRP A 26 8.14 10.40 -40.66
CA TRP A 26 8.90 11.46 -41.33
C TRP A 26 8.40 12.87 -41.01
N LYS A 27 7.28 13.03 -40.30
CA LYS A 27 6.73 14.31 -39.84
C LYS A 27 6.60 14.32 -38.32
N GLY A 28 7.74 14.48 -37.64
CA GLY A 28 7.78 14.55 -36.18
C GLY A 28 9.19 14.74 -35.62
N THR A 29 9.29 14.72 -34.29
CA THR A 29 10.58 14.77 -33.58
C THR A 29 10.88 13.43 -32.93
N TRP A 30 12.12 12.97 -33.07
CA TRP A 30 12.60 11.71 -32.50
C TRP A 30 13.63 11.98 -31.39
N LYS A 31 13.48 11.30 -30.26
CA LYS A 31 14.40 11.38 -29.12
C LYS A 31 14.79 9.99 -28.65
N CYS A 32 16.08 9.76 -28.40
CA CYS A 32 16.61 8.51 -27.87
C CYS A 32 17.15 8.72 -26.45
N SER A 33 16.80 7.85 -25.51
CA SER A 33 17.29 7.92 -24.13
C SER A 33 18.78 7.62 -23.96
N LYS A 34 19.40 6.98 -24.95
CA LYS A 34 20.84 6.66 -24.96
C LYS A 34 21.71 7.72 -25.63
N GLU A 35 21.16 8.40 -26.63
CA GLU A 35 21.85 9.44 -27.41
C GLU A 35 20.92 10.64 -27.59
N PRO A 36 20.70 11.43 -26.52
CA PRO A 36 19.85 12.62 -26.61
C PRO A 36 20.48 13.64 -27.55
N GLY A 37 19.71 14.10 -28.55
CA GLY A 37 20.14 15.11 -29.51
C GLY A 37 20.78 14.59 -30.80
N ASN A 38 20.97 13.27 -30.95
CA ASN A 38 21.42 12.67 -32.21
C ASN A 38 20.24 12.01 -32.96
N PRO A 39 19.59 12.71 -33.93
CA PRO A 39 18.48 12.14 -34.68
C PRO A 39 18.90 10.94 -35.55
N GLY A 40 20.19 10.83 -35.88
CA GLY A 40 20.75 9.74 -36.67
C GLY A 40 21.11 8.48 -35.87
N CYS A 41 20.80 8.42 -34.57
CA CYS A 41 21.22 7.27 -33.76
C CYS A 41 20.59 5.96 -34.25
N PRO A 42 21.31 4.81 -34.17
CA PRO A 42 20.81 3.53 -34.67
C PRO A 42 19.47 3.10 -34.06
N HIS A 43 19.24 3.47 -32.80
CA HIS A 43 18.00 3.18 -32.09
C HIS A 43 16.80 3.91 -32.70
N ILE A 44 16.97 5.18 -33.10
CA ILE A 44 15.92 5.95 -33.79
C ILE A 44 15.63 5.35 -35.16
N LYS A 45 16.67 4.96 -35.92
CA LYS A 45 16.49 4.29 -37.22
C LYS A 45 15.67 3.00 -37.09
N ILE A 46 16.00 2.15 -36.12
CA ILE A 46 15.24 0.92 -35.88
C ILE A 46 13.79 1.22 -35.51
N ALA A 47 13.55 2.17 -34.60
CA ALA A 47 12.20 2.54 -34.20
C ALA A 47 11.39 3.18 -35.34
N PHE A 48 12.05 3.96 -36.20
CA PHE A 48 11.48 4.59 -37.38
C PHE A 48 11.05 3.54 -38.41
N GLU A 49 11.92 2.58 -38.74
CA GLU A 49 11.59 1.50 -39.69
C GLU A 49 10.44 0.62 -39.19
N VAL A 50 10.42 0.31 -37.88
CA VAL A 50 9.29 -0.42 -37.28
C VAL A 50 7.99 0.37 -37.44
N LEU A 51 7.98 1.65 -37.10
CA LEU A 51 6.78 2.48 -37.25
C LEU A 51 6.36 2.62 -38.72
N ARG A 52 7.32 2.76 -39.64
CA ARG A 52 7.08 2.85 -41.09
C ARG A 52 6.43 1.59 -41.62
N GLU A 53 6.96 0.41 -41.27
CA GLU A 53 6.46 -0.87 -41.73
C GLU A 53 5.05 -1.16 -41.18
N GLU A 54 4.79 -0.82 -39.91
CA GLU A 54 3.44 -0.93 -39.35
C GLU A 54 2.44 -0.01 -40.05
N LEU A 55 2.81 1.23 -40.36
CA LEU A 55 1.95 2.12 -41.13
C LEU A 55 1.74 1.63 -42.56
N ARG A 56 2.74 0.99 -43.17
CA ARG A 56 2.61 0.36 -44.50
C ARG A 56 1.61 -0.78 -44.49
N LYS A 57 1.59 -1.60 -43.43
CA LYS A 57 0.59 -2.67 -43.28
C LYS A 57 -0.82 -2.11 -43.15
N ILE A 58 -0.99 -1.01 -42.42
CA ILE A 58 -2.30 -0.41 -42.14
C ILE A 58 -2.84 0.34 -43.37
N TYR A 59 -2.02 1.16 -44.01
CA TYR A 59 -2.47 2.08 -45.08
C TYR A 59 -2.12 1.61 -46.49
N GLY A 60 -1.41 0.50 -46.65
CA GLY A 60 -0.96 -0.01 -47.95
C GLY A 60 0.27 0.74 -48.49
N LYS A 61 0.30 0.97 -49.81
CA LYS A 61 1.43 1.64 -50.47
C LYS A 61 1.41 3.13 -50.10
N LEU A 62 2.24 3.49 -49.13
CA LEU A 62 2.56 4.89 -48.85
C LEU A 62 3.39 5.41 -50.04
N ASP A 63 2.88 6.41 -50.77
CA ASP A 63 3.48 7.00 -51.98
C ASP A 63 4.73 7.86 -51.68
N ASP A 64 5.62 7.39 -50.80
CA ASP A 64 6.81 8.13 -50.42
C ASP A 64 8.04 7.20 -50.39
N ASP A 65 8.78 7.23 -51.49
CA ASP A 65 10.09 6.59 -51.66
C ASP A 65 11.20 7.33 -50.89
N THR A 66 10.86 8.21 -49.95
CA THR A 66 11.86 8.89 -49.11
C THR A 66 12.60 7.88 -48.24
N GLU A 67 13.88 7.72 -48.54
CA GLU A 67 14.89 7.12 -47.67
C GLU A 67 15.04 8.00 -46.42
N PHE A 68 15.41 7.41 -45.29
CA PHE A 68 15.57 8.13 -44.02
C PHE A 68 16.59 9.28 -44.16
N ASP A 69 16.09 10.52 -44.26
CA ASP A 69 16.91 11.74 -44.27
C ASP A 69 16.88 12.41 -42.88
N PRO A 70 18.01 12.46 -42.15
CA PRO A 70 18.09 13.11 -40.84
C PRO A 70 17.77 14.61 -40.83
N THR A 71 17.72 15.26 -42.00
CA THR A 71 17.51 16.71 -42.14
C THR A 71 16.04 17.13 -42.28
N MET A 72 15.11 16.18 -42.45
CA MET A 72 13.68 16.45 -42.67
C MET A 72 12.90 16.95 -41.43
N PHE A 73 13.53 17.09 -40.27
CA PHE A 73 12.83 17.27 -38.99
C PHE A 73 12.72 18.72 -38.49
N SER A 74 12.31 19.64 -39.35
CA SER A 74 11.95 21.00 -38.94
C SER A 74 10.56 21.41 -39.45
N GLY A 75 9.59 21.47 -38.54
CA GLY A 75 8.47 22.41 -38.60
C GLY A 75 7.10 21.91 -39.06
N GLU A 76 6.13 22.13 -38.16
CA GLU A 76 4.69 22.40 -38.36
C GLU A 76 3.65 21.25 -38.43
N SER A 77 2.56 21.47 -37.68
CA SER A 77 1.51 20.53 -37.28
C SER A 77 0.22 20.66 -38.10
N MET A 78 -0.64 19.62 -38.13
CA MET A 78 -2.10 19.74 -37.89
C MET A 78 -2.85 18.38 -37.83
N VAL A 79 -3.73 18.28 -36.81
CA VAL A 79 -5.11 17.76 -36.67
C VAL A 79 -5.61 16.46 -37.36
N GLY A 80 -6.08 15.52 -36.52
CA GLY A 80 -7.45 14.95 -36.58
C GLY A 80 -7.66 13.56 -37.20
N GLY A 81 -7.79 12.52 -36.38
CA GLY A 81 -8.35 11.21 -36.76
C GLY A 81 -8.84 10.45 -35.53
N GLU A 82 -9.99 9.79 -35.65
CA GLU A 82 -10.57 8.92 -34.61
C GLU A 82 -9.62 7.76 -34.30
N GLY A 83 -9.34 7.53 -33.02
CA GLY A 83 -8.29 6.63 -32.57
C GLY A 83 -8.61 5.16 -32.84
N LEU A 84 -7.83 4.50 -33.72
CA LEU A 84 -7.80 3.04 -33.83
C LEU A 84 -7.34 2.40 -32.51
N ASP A 85 -7.92 1.23 -32.20
CA ASP A 85 -7.51 0.36 -31.10
C ASP A 85 -6.11 -0.23 -31.40
N LEU A 86 -5.15 -0.03 -30.49
CA LEU A 86 -3.75 -0.45 -30.61
C LEU A 86 -3.44 -1.70 -29.76
N ARG A 87 -4.47 -2.49 -29.45
CA ARG A 87 -4.36 -3.70 -28.61
C ARG A 87 -3.29 -4.68 -29.07
N GLU A 88 -3.10 -4.86 -30.38
CA GLU A 88 -2.13 -5.82 -30.93
C GLU A 88 -0.68 -5.50 -30.56
N VAL A 89 -0.38 -4.22 -30.28
CA VAL A 89 0.94 -3.76 -29.85
C VAL A 89 1.02 -3.45 -28.36
N GLY A 90 -0.01 -3.83 -27.60
CA GLY A 90 -0.09 -3.63 -26.15
C GLY A 90 -0.26 -2.16 -25.73
N LEU A 91 -0.87 -1.33 -26.58
CA LEU A 91 -1.15 0.07 -26.30
C LEU A 91 -2.66 0.32 -26.24
N PHE A 92 -3.08 1.05 -25.22
CA PHE A 92 -4.45 1.49 -25.02
C PHE A 92 -4.56 2.95 -25.45
N ASN A 93 -5.35 3.19 -26.50
CA ASN A 93 -5.63 4.53 -27.00
C ASN A 93 -6.87 5.09 -26.30
N PHE A 94 -6.67 5.91 -25.27
CA PHE A 94 -7.79 6.52 -24.55
C PHE A 94 -8.41 7.67 -25.35
N ASN A 95 -7.57 8.50 -25.98
CA ASN A 95 -7.95 9.54 -26.93
C ASN A 95 -6.71 10.06 -27.70
N ASN A 96 -6.92 11.04 -28.58
CA ASN A 96 -5.87 11.65 -29.41
C ASN A 96 -4.71 12.32 -28.65
N SER A 97 -4.79 12.42 -27.32
CA SER A 97 -3.75 12.98 -26.45
C SER A 97 -3.12 11.95 -25.51
N PHE A 98 -3.78 10.82 -25.26
CA PHE A 98 -3.35 9.83 -24.27
C PHE A 98 -3.31 8.43 -24.86
N ILE A 99 -2.10 7.89 -24.93
CA ILE A 99 -1.84 6.48 -25.21
C ILE A 99 -1.07 5.91 -24.01
N VAL A 100 -1.57 4.81 -23.46
CA VAL A 100 -1.05 4.17 -22.24
C VAL A 100 -0.73 2.72 -22.55
N SER A 101 0.33 2.15 -21.99
CA SER A 101 0.61 0.72 -22.19
C SER A 101 -0.38 -0.15 -21.41
N HIS A 102 -0.75 -1.29 -21.99
CA HIS A 102 -1.51 -2.32 -21.29
C HIS A 102 -0.77 -2.77 -20.03
N GLU A 103 0.55 -2.96 -20.12
CA GLU A 103 1.40 -3.33 -18.97
C GLU A 103 1.20 -2.42 -17.75
N LEU A 104 1.09 -1.11 -17.96
CA LEU A 104 0.89 -0.14 -16.87
C LEU A 104 -0.52 -0.24 -16.27
N LEU A 105 -1.53 -0.50 -17.11
CA LEU A 105 -2.92 -0.66 -16.68
C LEU A 105 -3.11 -2.00 -15.94
N ASP A 106 -2.50 -3.07 -16.45
CA ASP A 106 -2.48 -4.40 -15.85
C ASP A 106 -1.72 -4.40 -14.51
N GLU A 107 -0.60 -3.67 -14.41
CA GLU A 107 0.15 -3.54 -13.16
C GLU A 107 -0.71 -2.93 -12.04
N TYR A 108 -1.51 -1.90 -12.35
CA TYR A 108 -2.45 -1.35 -11.38
C TYR A 108 -3.54 -2.37 -11.04
N THR A 109 -4.17 -3.01 -12.04
CA THR A 109 -5.19 -4.03 -11.82
C THR A 109 -4.68 -5.15 -10.91
N MET A 110 -3.46 -5.64 -11.12
CA MET A 110 -2.84 -6.66 -10.27
C MET A 110 -2.59 -6.15 -8.85
N SER A 111 -2.09 -4.92 -8.69
CA SER A 111 -1.85 -4.32 -7.38
C SER A 111 -3.16 -4.12 -6.59
N TYR A 112 -4.21 -3.70 -7.30
CA TYR A 112 -5.56 -3.53 -6.78
C TYR A 112 -6.15 -4.85 -6.27
N VAL A 113 -6.11 -5.92 -7.08
CA VAL A 113 -6.70 -7.22 -6.74
C VAL A 113 -5.89 -7.96 -5.68
N THR A 114 -4.56 -7.83 -5.64
CA THR A 114 -3.72 -8.63 -4.74
C THR A 114 -3.50 -8.03 -3.36
N SER A 115 -3.58 -6.70 -3.23
CA SER A 115 -3.15 -6.00 -2.00
C SER A 115 -4.03 -4.81 -1.63
N GLU A 116 -5.21 -4.68 -2.25
CA GLU A 116 -6.16 -3.57 -2.02
C GLU A 116 -5.48 -2.20 -2.15
N THR A 117 -4.49 -2.09 -3.05
CA THR A 117 -3.67 -0.88 -3.15
C THR A 117 -4.54 0.31 -3.58
N PRO A 118 -4.61 1.40 -2.77
CA PRO A 118 -5.36 2.59 -3.16
C PRO A 118 -4.78 3.25 -4.42
N PHE A 119 -5.66 3.73 -5.30
CA PHE A 119 -5.29 4.35 -6.58
C PHE A 119 -4.22 5.45 -6.43
N VAL A 120 -4.42 6.37 -5.47
CA VAL A 120 -3.50 7.49 -5.21
C VAL A 120 -2.12 7.00 -4.74
N ALA A 121 -2.10 5.94 -3.92
CA ALA A 121 -0.86 5.36 -3.43
C ALA A 121 -0.07 4.72 -4.58
N TRP A 122 -0.73 3.96 -5.45
CA TRP A 122 -0.10 3.37 -6.62
C TRP A 122 0.43 4.44 -7.61
N CYS A 123 -0.39 5.44 -7.95
CA CYS A 123 0.01 6.56 -8.81
C CYS A 123 1.24 7.29 -8.25
N SER A 124 1.31 7.48 -6.93
CA SER A 124 2.47 8.11 -6.28
C SER A 124 3.75 7.28 -6.46
N VAL A 125 3.66 5.96 -6.29
CA VAL A 125 4.79 5.04 -6.50
C VAL A 125 5.27 5.07 -7.96
N VAL A 126 4.34 5.03 -8.92
CA VAL A 126 4.69 5.11 -10.35
C VAL A 126 5.28 6.47 -10.70
N ALA A 127 4.72 7.56 -10.19
CA ALA A 127 5.27 8.91 -10.39
C ALA A 127 6.72 9.02 -9.90
N HIS A 128 7.02 8.44 -8.73
CA HIS A 128 8.40 8.37 -8.24
C HIS A 128 9.31 7.55 -9.16
N ARG A 129 8.84 6.43 -9.73
CA ARG A 129 9.63 5.62 -10.70
C ARG A 129 9.94 6.40 -11.98
N TYR A 130 8.97 7.14 -12.52
CA TYR A 130 9.17 7.98 -13.70
C TYR A 130 10.16 9.11 -13.41
N LEU A 131 10.06 9.74 -12.24
CA LEU A 131 10.97 10.81 -11.82
C LEU A 131 12.43 10.34 -11.77
N LEU A 132 12.69 9.12 -11.27
CA LEU A 132 14.02 8.51 -11.29
C LEU A 132 14.58 8.31 -12.70
N SER A 133 13.70 8.19 -13.70
CA SER A 133 14.04 8.06 -15.11
C SER A 133 14.09 9.41 -15.85
N GLY A 134 13.97 10.53 -15.13
CA GLY A 134 13.93 11.88 -15.72
C GLY A 134 12.66 12.18 -16.51
N SER A 135 11.60 11.40 -16.29
CA SER A 135 10.30 11.55 -16.95
C SER A 135 9.21 11.90 -15.94
N GLN A 136 8.06 12.38 -16.42
CA GLN A 136 6.91 12.69 -15.58
C GLN A 136 5.79 11.67 -15.84
N PHE A 137 5.21 11.15 -14.77
CA PHE A 137 3.98 10.37 -14.84
C PHE A 137 2.76 11.30 -14.90
N MET A 138 1.67 10.85 -15.52
CA MET A 138 0.41 11.60 -15.51
C MET A 138 -0.15 11.74 -14.09
N SER A 139 -0.98 12.75 -13.85
CA SER A 139 -1.66 12.85 -12.55
C SER A 139 -2.71 11.74 -12.38
N ASP A 140 -3.03 11.44 -11.13
CA ASP A 140 -4.12 10.55 -10.74
C ASP A 140 -5.46 10.92 -11.41
N GLY A 141 -5.74 12.21 -11.58
CA GLY A 141 -6.92 12.71 -12.28
C GLY A 141 -7.02 12.30 -13.75
N TYR A 142 -5.91 12.00 -14.42
CA TYR A 142 -5.90 11.46 -15.78
C TYR A 142 -5.84 9.94 -15.80
N PHE A 143 -5.04 9.32 -14.94
CA PHE A 143 -4.91 7.86 -14.94
C PHE A 143 -6.22 7.16 -14.53
N LEU A 144 -6.99 7.75 -13.61
CA LEU A 144 -8.25 7.18 -13.11
C LEU A 144 -9.30 6.93 -14.20
N PRO A 145 -9.71 7.93 -15.00
CA PRO A 145 -10.66 7.70 -16.08
C PRO A 145 -10.11 6.76 -17.15
N ILE A 146 -8.80 6.82 -17.46
CA ILE A 146 -8.16 5.92 -18.43
C ILE A 146 -8.31 4.45 -17.97
N TRP A 147 -7.98 4.18 -16.71
CA TRP A 147 -8.09 2.83 -16.16
C TRP A 147 -9.53 2.34 -16.09
N PHE A 148 -10.50 3.17 -15.70
CA PHE A 148 -11.90 2.74 -15.70
C PHE A 148 -12.42 2.42 -17.11
N THR A 149 -12.01 3.18 -18.13
CA THR A 149 -12.35 2.84 -19.52
C THR A 149 -11.70 1.53 -19.94
N TYR A 150 -10.45 1.29 -19.55
CA TYR A 150 -9.76 0.04 -19.80
C TYR A 150 -10.43 -1.16 -19.10
N ALA A 151 -10.76 -1.02 -17.82
CA ALA A 151 -11.46 -2.04 -17.02
C ALA A 151 -12.83 -2.39 -17.60
N ALA A 152 -13.57 -1.39 -18.11
CA ALA A 152 -14.84 -1.60 -18.79
C ALA A 152 -14.67 -2.43 -20.09
N LEU A 153 -13.60 -2.21 -20.85
CA LEU A 153 -13.30 -3.01 -22.05
C LEU A 153 -12.91 -4.45 -21.72
N LEU A 154 -12.27 -4.67 -20.57
CA LEU A 154 -11.95 -6.00 -20.06
C LEU A 154 -13.16 -6.71 -19.45
N ALA A 155 -14.32 -6.05 -19.35
CA ALA A 155 -15.52 -6.58 -18.71
C ALA A 155 -15.25 -7.09 -17.28
N LEU A 156 -14.41 -6.37 -16.53
CA LEU A 156 -14.15 -6.62 -15.10
C LEU A 156 -15.37 -6.32 -14.21
N ASP A 157 -16.50 -5.96 -14.80
CA ASP A 157 -17.79 -5.75 -14.13
C ASP A 157 -18.51 -7.07 -13.83
N ASN A 158 -18.13 -8.18 -14.47
CA ASN A 158 -18.87 -9.44 -14.41
C ASN A 158 -18.40 -10.47 -13.37
N ASP A 159 -17.28 -10.24 -12.68
CA ASP A 159 -16.72 -11.18 -11.70
C ASP A 159 -17.17 -10.91 -10.25
N MET A 160 -17.67 -9.71 -9.96
CA MET A 160 -18.15 -9.30 -8.63
C MET A 160 -19.66 -9.51 -8.45
N HIS A 161 -20.20 -10.59 -9.02
CA HIS A 161 -21.61 -10.97 -8.84
C HIS A 161 -21.78 -11.89 -7.64
N CYS A 162 -22.67 -11.50 -6.73
CA CYS A 162 -23.07 -12.41 -5.67
C CYS A 162 -23.87 -13.56 -6.29
N LEU A 163 -23.41 -14.80 -6.12
CA LEU A 163 -24.10 -16.00 -6.63
C LEU A 163 -25.55 -16.14 -6.11
N ARG A 164 -25.90 -15.48 -5.00
CA ARG A 164 -27.27 -15.44 -4.47
C ARG A 164 -28.07 -14.21 -4.90
N CYS A 165 -27.42 -13.04 -5.00
CA CYS A 165 -28.11 -11.76 -5.19
C CYS A 165 -28.02 -11.22 -6.63
N GLY A 166 -27.23 -11.87 -7.49
CA GLY A 166 -26.98 -11.41 -8.84
C GLY A 166 -26.10 -10.14 -8.89
N PRO A 167 -26.19 -9.37 -9.98
CA PRO A 167 -25.31 -8.22 -10.22
C PRO A 167 -25.60 -6.99 -9.34
N SER A 168 -26.79 -6.94 -8.75
CA SER A 168 -27.27 -5.78 -8.02
C SER A 168 -27.83 -6.22 -6.65
N PRO A 169 -26.98 -6.64 -5.69
CA PRO A 169 -27.46 -6.96 -4.35
C PRO A 169 -28.13 -5.74 -3.73
N GLU A 170 -29.22 -5.95 -3.01
CA GLU A 170 -29.93 -4.88 -2.27
C GLU A 170 -29.02 -4.21 -1.23
N THR A 171 -28.04 -4.94 -0.71
CA THR A 171 -27.03 -4.44 0.22
C THR A 171 -25.64 -4.90 -0.22
N THR A 172 -24.77 -3.95 -0.58
CA THR A 172 -23.37 -4.21 -0.88
C THR A 172 -22.51 -3.72 0.28
N VAL A 173 -21.82 -4.64 0.96
CA VAL A 173 -20.82 -4.30 1.97
C VAL A 173 -19.47 -4.23 1.27
N TRP A 174 -18.90 -3.04 1.18
CA TRP A 174 -17.56 -2.82 0.65
C TRP A 174 -16.60 -2.69 1.83
N ASP A 175 -15.75 -3.69 2.04
CA ASP A 175 -14.61 -3.55 2.93
C ASP A 175 -13.51 -2.76 2.20
N GLY A 176 -12.89 -1.77 2.85
CA GLY A 176 -11.68 -1.13 2.34
C GLY A 176 -11.78 0.11 1.42
N ILE A 177 -12.95 0.73 1.17
CA ILE A 177 -12.99 1.99 0.40
C ILE A 177 -13.74 3.12 1.14
N THR A 178 -13.02 4.21 1.44
CA THR A 178 -13.62 5.50 1.82
C THR A 178 -13.73 6.38 0.58
N LEU A 179 -14.87 6.35 -0.12
CA LEU A 179 -15.17 7.34 -1.17
C LEU A 179 -15.69 8.62 -0.51
N ALA A 180 -14.83 9.63 -0.42
CA ALA A 180 -15.24 10.97 -0.06
C ALA A 180 -15.83 11.68 -1.30
N PHE A 181 -17.15 11.69 -1.44
CA PHE A 181 -17.81 12.53 -2.43
C PHE A 181 -17.81 13.98 -1.94
N GLY A 182 -17.33 14.90 -2.78
CA GLY A 182 -17.56 16.32 -2.54
C GLY A 182 -19.07 16.60 -2.42
N LYS A 183 -19.47 17.49 -1.51
CA LYS A 183 -20.90 17.78 -1.20
C LYS A 183 -21.76 18.07 -2.45
N LYS A 184 -21.14 18.55 -3.53
CA LYS A 184 -21.75 18.80 -4.86
C LYS A 184 -22.17 17.54 -5.64
N HIS A 185 -21.68 16.36 -5.28
CA HIS A 185 -22.01 15.07 -5.90
C HIS A 185 -22.98 14.22 -5.07
N LEU A 186 -23.45 14.74 -3.92
CA LEU A 186 -24.52 14.11 -3.16
C LEU A 186 -25.86 14.31 -3.90
N ALA A 187 -26.27 13.33 -4.69
CA ALA A 187 -27.64 13.28 -5.20
C ALA A 187 -28.62 13.13 -4.02
N ALA A 188 -29.83 13.71 -4.15
CA ALA A 188 -30.88 13.62 -3.11
C ALA A 188 -31.30 12.17 -2.78
N THR A 189 -30.97 11.22 -3.66
CA THR A 189 -31.24 9.78 -3.52
C THR A 189 -30.13 9.02 -2.80
N LEU A 190 -28.90 9.58 -2.69
CA LEU A 190 -27.82 8.93 -1.97
C LEU A 190 -28.11 8.97 -0.47
N ARG A 191 -28.27 7.79 0.12
CA ARG A 191 -28.41 7.62 1.56
C ARG A 191 -27.12 7.04 2.10
N PRO A 192 -26.59 7.53 3.23
CA PRO A 192 -25.44 6.90 3.84
C PRO A 192 -25.79 5.44 4.17
N PRO A 193 -24.88 4.48 3.90
CA PRO A 193 -25.08 3.07 4.24
C PRO A 193 -25.20 2.83 5.76
N THR A 194 -24.99 3.88 6.57
CA THR A 194 -25.16 3.88 8.02
C THR A 194 -26.57 4.24 8.50
N LYS A 195 -27.56 4.42 7.60
CA LYS A 195 -28.95 4.61 8.04
C LYS A 195 -29.50 3.32 8.64
N THR A 196 -29.66 3.30 9.95
CA THR A 196 -30.30 2.21 10.67
C THR A 196 -31.76 2.06 10.22
N SER A 197 -32.13 0.88 9.75
CA SER A 197 -33.53 0.49 9.53
C SER A 197 -34.05 -0.18 10.81
N PRO A 198 -35.19 0.24 11.37
CA PRO A 198 -35.77 -0.40 12.55
C PRO A 198 -36.03 -1.91 12.39
N SER A 199 -36.28 -2.37 11.17
CA SER A 199 -36.61 -3.77 10.86
C SER A 199 -35.43 -4.61 10.37
N ALA A 200 -34.40 -3.98 9.77
CA ALA A 200 -33.29 -4.70 9.15
C ALA A 200 -31.94 -4.51 9.86
N SER A 201 -31.78 -3.47 10.68
CA SER A 201 -30.53 -3.24 11.41
C SER A 201 -30.53 -3.96 12.74
N THR A 202 -29.58 -4.89 12.91
CA THR A 202 -29.30 -5.54 14.19
C THR A 202 -28.84 -4.49 15.20
N THR A 203 -29.76 -4.05 16.06
CA THR A 203 -29.45 -3.13 17.16
C THR A 203 -28.98 -3.96 18.35
N ARG A 204 -27.66 -4.07 18.52
CA ARG A 204 -27.07 -4.71 19.70
C ARG A 204 -27.37 -3.84 20.92
N ARG A 205 -28.16 -4.37 21.86
CA ARG A 205 -28.44 -3.71 23.13
C ARG A 205 -27.15 -3.67 23.95
N ASN A 206 -26.94 -2.60 24.72
CA ASN A 206 -25.77 -2.43 25.60
C ASN A 206 -24.40 -2.23 24.91
N VAL A 207 -24.36 -1.90 23.62
CA VAL A 207 -23.11 -1.41 22.99
C VAL A 207 -22.80 -0.04 23.55
N LYS A 208 -21.84 0.03 24.48
CA LYS A 208 -21.30 1.28 25.02
C LYS A 208 -19.99 1.57 24.32
N HIS A 209 -19.80 2.81 23.89
CA HIS A 209 -18.48 3.28 23.50
C HIS A 209 -17.54 3.12 24.71
N HIS A 210 -16.52 2.28 24.58
CA HIS A 210 -15.53 2.12 25.63
C HIS A 210 -14.41 3.15 25.44
N PRO A 211 -14.30 4.18 26.29
CA PRO A 211 -13.16 5.08 26.22
C PRO A 211 -11.89 4.35 26.67
N ARG A 212 -10.72 4.89 26.33
CA ARG A 212 -9.43 4.38 26.80
C ARG A 212 -9.20 2.92 26.41
N GLN A 213 -9.33 2.56 25.13
CA GLN A 213 -9.01 1.22 24.66
C GLN A 213 -7.51 1.02 24.36
N GLN A 214 -6.71 2.09 24.46
CA GLN A 214 -5.29 2.04 24.13
C GLN A 214 -4.49 1.18 25.12
N LEU A 215 -3.32 0.74 24.68
CA LEU A 215 -2.39 -0.04 25.52
C LEU A 215 -1.92 0.79 26.72
N ILE A 216 -1.38 1.98 26.49
CA ILE A 216 -1.12 2.99 27.53
C ILE A 216 -2.38 3.84 27.66
N THR A 217 -3.04 3.86 28.82
CA THR A 217 -4.32 4.59 29.01
C THR A 217 -4.16 6.10 29.12
N ASN A 218 -3.02 6.58 29.65
CA ASN A 218 -2.73 7.99 29.81
C ASN A 218 -2.37 8.62 28.45
N GLY A 219 -3.26 9.48 27.93
CA GLY A 219 -3.07 10.16 26.63
C GLY A 219 -1.91 11.14 26.63
N GLU A 220 -1.61 11.81 27.75
CA GLU A 220 -0.46 12.70 27.86
C GLU A 220 0.84 11.89 27.79
N LEU A 221 0.89 10.75 28.48
CA LEU A 221 2.04 9.84 28.39
C LEU A 221 2.30 9.38 26.96
N ARG A 222 1.25 8.99 26.22
CA ARG A 222 1.38 8.64 24.80
C ARG A 222 1.95 9.78 23.96
N ALA A 223 1.42 10.99 24.15
CA ALA A 223 1.89 12.17 23.41
C ALA A 223 3.36 12.48 23.71
N GLN A 224 3.75 12.49 24.98
CA GLN A 224 5.12 12.77 25.40
C GLN A 224 6.08 11.66 24.97
N LEU A 225 5.68 10.39 25.05
CA LEU A 225 6.47 9.26 24.58
C LEU A 225 6.76 9.36 23.08
N ARG A 226 5.75 9.69 22.24
CA ARG A 226 5.96 9.90 20.79
C ARG A 226 6.95 11.03 20.49
N LEU A 227 6.98 12.05 21.33
CA LEU A 227 7.91 13.18 21.20
C LEU A 227 9.30 12.84 21.75
N ALA A 228 9.40 12.04 22.81
CA ALA A 228 10.68 11.60 23.37
C ALA A 228 11.43 10.63 22.44
N VAL A 229 10.71 9.79 21.69
CA VAL A 229 11.31 8.92 20.66
C VAL A 229 11.86 9.73 19.47
N ARG A 230 11.39 10.96 19.26
CA ARG A 230 11.92 11.87 18.23
C ARG A 230 13.09 12.67 18.81
N VAL A 231 14.29 12.13 18.69
CA VAL A 231 15.53 12.82 19.09
C VAL A 231 15.70 14.10 18.26
N PRO A 232 15.85 15.29 18.89
CA PRO A 232 16.18 16.52 18.19
C PRO A 232 17.48 16.39 17.40
N SER A 233 17.53 16.96 16.20
CA SER A 233 18.73 16.91 15.36
C SER A 233 19.78 17.89 15.88
N ILE A 234 20.62 17.45 16.82
CA ILE A 234 21.70 18.28 17.39
C ILE A 234 22.78 18.57 16.33
N ASP A 235 22.95 17.65 15.38
CA ASP A 235 23.91 17.79 14.29
C ASP A 235 23.20 18.40 13.07
N GLY A 236 23.50 19.66 12.76
CA GLY A 236 22.99 20.39 11.59
C GLY A 236 23.45 19.85 10.23
N HIS A 237 23.84 18.58 10.13
CA HIS A 237 24.55 18.01 8.98
C HIS A 237 23.71 17.12 8.06
N SER A 238 22.44 16.81 8.37
CA SER A 238 21.69 15.79 7.62
C SER A 238 20.53 16.30 6.76
N LYS A 239 20.35 17.61 6.54
CA LYS A 239 19.38 18.12 5.56
C LYS A 239 20.00 19.16 4.62
N PRO A 240 19.77 19.06 3.29
CA PRO A 240 20.04 20.15 2.36
C PRO A 240 19.27 21.41 2.79
N PRO A 241 19.81 22.61 2.56
CA PRO A 241 19.33 23.83 3.16
C PRO A 241 18.04 24.27 2.48
N SER A 242 16.89 23.90 3.05
CA SER A 242 15.65 24.65 2.83
C SER A 242 15.33 25.59 3.98
N HIS A 243 15.70 25.25 5.23
CA HIS A 243 15.76 26.20 6.36
C HIS A 243 16.72 25.70 7.45
N PRO A 244 17.66 26.53 7.96
CA PRO A 244 18.47 26.17 9.12
C PRO A 244 17.60 26.18 10.38
N GLN A 245 17.16 25.00 10.81
CA GLN A 245 16.62 24.81 12.16
C GLN A 245 17.81 24.67 13.12
N HIS A 246 18.26 25.79 13.68
CA HIS A 246 19.12 25.75 14.86
C HIS A 246 18.30 25.18 16.01
N VAL A 247 18.66 23.99 16.48
CA VAL A 247 18.10 23.47 17.74
C VAL A 247 18.56 24.42 18.85
N THR A 248 17.59 24.99 19.55
CA THR A 248 17.85 25.91 20.67
C THR A 248 18.26 25.12 21.90
N GLU A 249 19.10 25.70 22.76
CA GLU A 249 19.46 25.12 24.06
C GLU A 249 18.21 24.73 24.89
N ARG A 250 17.14 25.52 24.74
CA ARG A 250 15.83 25.26 25.34
C ARG A 250 15.20 23.95 24.86
N GLU A 251 15.25 23.64 23.56
CA GLU A 251 14.69 22.39 23.04
C GLU A 251 15.43 21.15 23.55
N VAL A 252 16.74 21.28 23.79
CA VAL A 252 17.55 20.21 24.39
C VAL A 252 17.12 19.97 25.84
N LEU A 253 16.99 21.04 26.63
CA LEU A 253 16.52 20.97 28.02
C LEU A 253 15.11 20.37 28.09
N ASP A 254 14.18 20.87 27.27
CA ASP A 254 12.80 20.36 27.18
C ASP A 254 12.77 18.87 26.80
N HIS A 255 13.69 18.40 25.96
CA HIS A 255 13.78 16.99 25.59
C HIS A 255 14.33 16.12 26.73
N VAL A 256 15.35 16.60 27.45
CA VAL A 256 15.93 15.94 28.63
C VAL A 256 14.89 15.77 29.74
N GLU A 257 14.16 16.84 30.07
CA GLU A 257 13.09 16.80 31.06
C GLU A 257 11.98 15.83 30.63
N ARG A 258 11.64 15.83 29.34
CA ARG A 258 10.65 14.90 28.78
C ARG A 258 11.07 13.44 28.88
N ILE A 259 12.32 13.10 28.58
CA ILE A 259 12.85 11.73 28.73
C ILE A 259 12.67 11.28 30.18
N GLN A 260 13.03 12.13 31.14
CA GLN A 260 12.94 11.81 32.57
C GLN A 260 11.48 11.63 33.01
N TRP A 261 10.59 12.51 32.58
CA TRP A 261 9.16 12.41 32.89
C TRP A 261 8.53 11.15 32.27
N VAL A 262 8.82 10.85 31.00
CA VAL A 262 8.32 9.65 30.30
C VAL A 262 8.79 8.38 31.01
N TYR A 263 10.05 8.33 31.44
CA TYR A 263 10.56 7.21 32.23
C TYR A 263 9.76 7.01 33.53
N GLN A 264 9.52 8.08 34.30
CA GLN A 264 8.78 8.01 35.56
C GLN A 264 7.33 7.55 35.37
N GLU A 265 6.66 8.03 34.33
CA GLU A 265 5.29 7.61 34.03
C GLU A 265 5.22 6.19 33.44
N LEU A 266 6.20 5.78 32.64
CA LEU A 266 6.32 4.39 32.19
C LEU A 266 6.57 3.44 33.35
N ASP A 267 7.33 3.85 34.38
CA ASP A 267 7.63 3.00 35.54
C ASP A 267 6.36 2.65 36.34
N LYS A 268 5.41 3.60 36.41
CA LYS A 268 4.08 3.38 36.98
C LYS A 268 3.23 2.41 36.16
N VAL A 269 3.45 2.34 34.85
CA VAL A 269 2.72 1.46 33.93
C VAL A 269 3.32 0.05 33.92
N CYS A 270 4.63 -0.05 33.68
CA CYS A 270 5.39 -1.29 33.63
C CYS A 270 6.89 -0.99 33.82
N LYS A 271 7.48 -1.45 34.92
CA LYS A 271 8.90 -1.24 35.24
C LYS A 271 9.85 -1.74 34.15
N THR A 272 9.57 -2.90 33.58
CA THR A 272 10.36 -3.46 32.47
C THR A 272 10.32 -2.54 31.24
N LEU A 273 9.16 -1.96 30.92
CA LEU A 273 9.01 -1.03 29.82
C LEU A 273 9.78 0.28 30.07
N ALA A 274 9.75 0.78 31.30
CA ALA A 274 10.52 1.95 31.72
C ALA A 274 12.03 1.70 31.62
N ALA A 275 12.51 0.55 32.09
CA ALA A 275 13.91 0.16 31.96
C ALA A 275 14.34 0.02 30.48
N LEU A 276 13.48 -0.57 29.64
CA LEU A 276 13.70 -0.65 28.20
C LEU A 276 13.82 0.75 27.58
N PHE A 277 12.92 1.67 27.96
CA PHE A 277 12.93 3.05 27.50
C PHE A 277 14.19 3.79 27.97
N GLN A 278 14.54 3.70 29.25
CA GLN A 278 15.72 4.36 29.81
C GLN A 278 17.02 3.88 29.16
N LYS A 279 17.13 2.59 28.85
CA LYS A 279 18.30 2.07 28.14
C LYS A 279 18.38 2.50 26.68
N ALA A 280 17.26 2.84 26.05
CA ALA A 280 17.21 3.20 24.63
C ALA A 280 17.26 4.73 24.39
N TYR A 281 16.68 5.51 25.30
CA TYR A 281 16.50 6.96 25.16
C TYR A 281 16.93 7.74 26.41
N GLY A 282 17.46 7.08 27.44
CA GLY A 282 17.86 7.74 28.68
C GLY A 282 18.98 8.76 28.50
N LEU A 283 19.20 9.56 29.53
CA LEU A 283 20.14 10.69 29.52
C LEU A 283 21.54 10.33 29.06
N VAL A 284 22.05 9.16 29.47
CA VAL A 284 23.37 8.68 29.06
C VAL A 284 23.43 8.47 27.55
N VAL A 285 22.45 7.75 26.98
CA VAL A 285 22.36 7.47 25.55
C VAL A 285 22.24 8.75 24.75
N TYR A 286 21.41 9.67 25.23
CA TYR A 286 21.21 10.99 24.63
C TYR A 286 22.50 11.82 24.65
N SER A 287 23.22 11.86 25.78
CA SER A 287 24.48 12.60 25.93
C SER A 287 25.61 12.05 25.04
N GLU A 288 25.64 10.72 24.85
CA GLU A 288 26.57 10.02 23.96
C GLU A 288 26.16 10.10 22.49
N ARG A 289 25.03 10.75 22.18
CA ARG A 289 24.45 10.88 20.83
C ARG A 289 24.24 9.52 20.15
N ARG A 290 24.01 8.47 20.93
CA ARG A 290 23.72 7.15 20.40
C ARG A 290 22.28 7.11 19.90
N ARG A 291 22.09 6.54 18.72
CA ARG A 291 20.76 6.38 18.15
C ARG A 291 20.11 5.10 18.68
N ALA A 292 18.86 5.22 19.13
CA ALA A 292 18.07 4.05 19.48
C ALA A 292 17.90 3.11 18.26
N PRO A 293 17.91 1.79 18.46
CA PRO A 293 17.56 0.82 17.43
C PRO A 293 16.18 1.10 16.81
N SER A 294 16.07 1.02 15.49
CA SER A 294 14.83 1.31 14.74
C SER A 294 13.64 0.43 15.16
N ASP A 295 13.91 -0.78 15.64
CA ASP A 295 12.91 -1.70 16.16
C ASP A 295 12.26 -1.18 17.45
N LEU A 296 13.06 -0.62 18.36
CA LEU A 296 12.56 0.00 19.59
C LEU A 296 11.79 1.29 19.28
N ASP A 297 12.28 2.07 18.33
CA ASP A 297 11.59 3.24 17.77
C ASP A 297 10.18 2.88 17.30
N SER A 298 10.07 1.79 16.52
CA SER A 298 8.80 1.29 15.99
C SER A 298 7.91 0.76 17.11
N PHE A 299 8.47 0.00 18.05
CA PHE A 299 7.75 -0.56 19.20
C PHE A 299 7.16 0.54 20.09
N PHE A 300 7.95 1.54 20.51
CA PHE A 300 7.47 2.63 21.37
C PHE A 300 6.42 3.50 20.67
N LYS A 301 6.55 3.72 19.35
CA LYS A 301 5.51 4.39 18.55
C LYS A 301 4.22 3.57 18.52
N GLN A 302 4.32 2.25 18.37
CA GLN A 302 3.18 1.34 18.29
C GLN A 302 2.40 1.27 19.62
N ILE A 303 3.09 1.18 20.76
CA ILE A 303 2.40 1.14 22.07
C ILE A 303 1.84 2.51 22.52
N ALA A 304 2.38 3.59 21.96
CA ALA A 304 1.92 4.96 22.18
C ALA A 304 0.84 5.40 21.18
N ALA A 305 0.32 4.50 20.36
CA ALA A 305 -0.68 4.80 19.35
C ALA A 305 -2.05 5.13 20.01
N GLU A 306 -2.90 5.91 19.32
CA GLU A 306 -4.24 6.30 19.84
C GLU A 306 -5.30 5.20 19.60
N GLU A 307 -4.89 4.16 18.89
CA GLU A 307 -5.63 2.98 18.48
C GLU A 307 -5.95 2.05 19.66
N SER A 308 -7.02 1.26 19.50
CA SER A 308 -7.36 0.21 20.48
C SER A 308 -6.23 -0.81 20.58
N VAL A 309 -5.93 -1.27 21.80
CA VAL A 309 -4.96 -2.36 22.04
C VAL A 309 -5.31 -3.60 21.21
N LEU A 310 -6.59 -3.84 20.93
CA LEU A 310 -7.07 -4.98 20.15
C LEU A 310 -6.75 -4.89 18.65
N GLN A 311 -6.40 -3.71 18.13
CA GLN A 311 -5.87 -3.59 16.77
C GLN A 311 -4.42 -4.07 16.70
N MET A 312 -3.66 -3.93 17.80
CA MET A 312 -2.29 -4.45 17.90
C MET A 312 -2.26 -5.91 18.38
N VAL A 313 -3.12 -6.27 19.32
CA VAL A 313 -3.20 -7.60 19.96
C VAL A 313 -4.63 -8.10 19.80
N ASN A 314 -4.96 -8.52 18.57
CA ASN A 314 -6.26 -9.12 18.27
C ASN A 314 -6.43 -10.49 18.98
N GLY A 315 -7.60 -11.11 18.88
CA GLY A 315 -7.90 -12.36 19.58
C GLY A 315 -6.88 -13.48 19.33
N THR A 316 -6.48 -13.70 18.08
CA THR A 316 -5.45 -14.70 17.71
C THR A 316 -4.09 -14.32 18.30
N ALA A 317 -3.67 -13.07 18.15
CA ALA A 317 -2.40 -12.58 18.68
C ALA A 317 -2.35 -12.65 20.22
N LEU A 318 -3.47 -12.43 20.91
CA LEU A 318 -3.59 -12.57 22.36
C LEU A 318 -3.39 -14.03 22.80
N ALA A 319 -4.04 -14.98 22.10
CA ALA A 319 -3.88 -16.40 22.36
C ALA A 319 -2.43 -16.86 22.14
N ASP A 320 -1.82 -16.43 21.03
CA ASP A 320 -0.42 -16.76 20.70
C ASP A 320 0.56 -16.14 21.70
N LEU A 321 0.35 -14.88 22.11
CA LEU A 321 1.19 -14.20 23.10
C LEU A 321 1.08 -14.88 24.48
N THR A 322 -0.14 -15.25 24.88
CA THR A 322 -0.38 -16.03 26.11
C THR A 322 0.32 -17.39 26.05
N ASN A 323 0.21 -18.08 24.91
CA ASN A 323 0.89 -19.36 24.68
C ASN A 323 2.41 -19.22 24.73
N PHE A 324 2.98 -18.14 24.19
CA PHE A 324 4.41 -17.84 24.28
C PHE A 324 4.86 -17.63 25.74
N LEU A 325 4.07 -16.92 26.56
CA LEU A 325 4.41 -16.65 27.95
C LEU A 325 4.47 -17.89 28.85
N THR A 326 3.84 -19.00 28.45
CA THR A 326 3.96 -20.27 29.18
C THR A 326 5.37 -20.85 29.16
N ASP A 327 6.15 -20.55 28.13
CA ASP A 327 7.53 -21.03 27.97
C ASP A 327 8.27 -20.11 26.96
N PRO A 328 8.78 -18.96 27.45
CA PRO A 328 9.32 -17.91 26.61
C PRO A 328 10.77 -18.21 26.21
N ARG A 329 10.95 -18.86 25.06
CA ARG A 329 12.25 -19.24 24.50
C ARG A 329 12.52 -18.60 23.14
N PRO A 330 13.79 -18.36 22.75
CA PRO A 330 14.14 -17.81 21.45
C PRO A 330 13.55 -18.59 20.26
N SER A 331 13.49 -19.92 20.36
CA SER A 331 12.93 -20.81 19.34
C SER A 331 11.41 -20.63 19.11
N ARG A 332 10.71 -20.00 20.06
CA ARG A 332 9.26 -19.79 20.02
C ARG A 332 8.86 -18.34 19.70
N VAL A 333 9.82 -17.45 19.46
CA VAL A 333 9.55 -16.03 19.15
C VAL A 333 8.65 -15.88 17.91
N THR A 334 8.63 -16.85 17.01
CA THR A 334 7.72 -16.86 15.85
C THR A 334 6.23 -16.89 16.24
N LYS A 335 5.88 -17.31 17.47
CA LYS A 335 4.50 -17.25 17.96
C LYS A 335 3.98 -15.82 18.07
N VAL A 336 4.84 -14.83 18.27
CA VAL A 336 4.42 -13.42 18.39
C VAL A 336 4.56 -12.64 17.07
N LEU A 337 4.70 -13.31 15.93
CA LEU A 337 4.86 -12.68 14.61
C LEU A 337 3.72 -11.72 14.26
N SER A 338 2.52 -12.00 14.75
CA SER A 338 1.32 -11.18 14.57
C SER A 338 1.39 -9.82 15.28
N ILE A 339 2.39 -9.60 16.14
CA ILE A 339 2.64 -8.33 16.84
C ILE A 339 4.03 -7.82 16.42
N PRO A 340 4.17 -7.11 15.28
CA PRO A 340 5.47 -6.83 14.65
C PRO A 340 6.48 -6.11 15.56
N GLY A 341 6.04 -5.13 16.36
CA GLY A 341 6.92 -4.43 17.30
C GLY A 341 7.49 -5.36 18.38
N VAL A 342 6.67 -6.24 18.94
CA VAL A 342 7.09 -7.22 19.96
C VAL A 342 8.04 -8.27 19.35
N TYR A 343 7.69 -8.81 18.18
CA TYR A 343 8.54 -9.78 17.48
C TYR A 343 9.94 -9.24 17.22
N LYS A 344 10.05 -8.00 16.72
CA LYS A 344 11.34 -7.37 16.44
C LYS A 344 12.17 -7.17 17.70
N VAL A 345 11.56 -6.70 18.79
CA VAL A 345 12.22 -6.54 20.08
C VAL A 345 12.72 -7.87 20.63
N LEU A 346 11.92 -8.94 20.54
CA LEU A 346 12.32 -10.27 21.03
C LEU A 346 13.38 -10.94 20.15
N ARG A 347 13.30 -10.78 18.82
CA ARG A 347 14.24 -11.38 17.88
C ARG A 347 15.62 -10.72 17.95
N ASN A 348 15.65 -9.40 18.02
CA ASN A 348 16.89 -8.62 17.95
C ASN A 348 17.44 -8.24 19.34
N GLY A 349 16.63 -8.40 20.39
CA GLY A 349 16.97 -8.06 21.78
C GLY A 349 18.26 -8.67 22.36
N PRO A 350 18.72 -9.88 21.94
CA PRO A 350 19.98 -10.44 22.43
C PRO A 350 21.25 -9.77 21.87
N GLU A 351 21.18 -9.04 20.75
CA GLU A 351 22.36 -8.57 19.99
C GLU A 351 22.40 -7.04 19.74
N MET A 352 21.47 -6.26 20.30
CA MET A 352 21.41 -4.81 20.05
C MET A 352 22.61 -4.07 20.70
N HIS A 353 23.76 -3.95 20.05
CA HIS A 353 24.83 -2.98 20.38
C HIS A 353 25.19 -2.86 21.89
N GLY A 354 25.50 -3.98 22.54
CA GLY A 354 25.83 -4.02 23.98
C GLY A 354 24.62 -4.21 24.90
N PHE A 355 23.46 -4.48 24.32
CA PHE A 355 22.20 -4.75 24.99
C PHE A 355 21.91 -6.26 24.91
N VAL A 356 22.15 -6.96 26.01
CA VAL A 356 21.65 -8.32 26.19
C VAL A 356 20.51 -8.21 27.19
N LEU A 357 19.28 -8.18 26.70
CA LEU A 357 18.10 -8.44 27.53
C LEU A 357 17.64 -9.87 27.25
N PRO A 358 17.86 -10.81 28.19
CA PRO A 358 17.23 -12.11 28.14
C PRO A 358 15.72 -11.96 27.91
N ILE A 359 15.13 -12.86 27.12
CA ILE A 359 13.69 -12.88 26.88
C ILE A 359 12.90 -12.91 28.20
N SER A 360 13.43 -13.57 29.23
CA SER A 360 12.85 -13.61 30.58
C SER A 360 12.65 -12.23 31.20
N ASP A 361 13.54 -11.28 30.91
CA ASP A 361 13.49 -9.93 31.46
C ASP A 361 12.37 -9.11 30.82
N LEU A 362 11.95 -9.50 29.61
CA LEU A 362 10.85 -8.89 28.86
C LEU A 362 9.48 -9.49 29.21
N THR A 363 9.43 -10.66 29.86
CA THR A 363 8.19 -11.33 30.26
C THR A 363 7.21 -10.43 31.03
N PRO A 364 7.61 -9.58 32.00
CA PRO A 364 6.67 -8.71 32.70
C PRO A 364 6.02 -7.66 31.78
N MET A 365 6.74 -7.16 30.79
CA MET A 365 6.19 -6.24 29.79
C MET A 365 5.17 -6.94 28.89
N LEU A 366 5.47 -8.16 28.45
CA LEU A 366 4.56 -8.96 27.64
C LEU A 366 3.30 -9.35 28.41
N GLN A 367 3.43 -9.71 29.69
CA GLN A 367 2.29 -9.99 30.56
C GLN A 367 1.40 -8.77 30.73
N TRP A 368 1.99 -7.59 30.96
CA TRP A 368 1.24 -6.33 31.00
C TRP A 368 0.42 -6.09 29.72
N MET A 369 0.98 -6.41 28.54
CA MET A 369 0.24 -6.30 27.28
C MET A 369 -0.93 -7.29 27.19
N VAL A 370 -0.73 -8.54 27.63
CA VAL A 370 -1.80 -9.56 27.70
C VAL A 370 -2.91 -9.14 28.65
N ASP A 371 -2.56 -8.69 29.85
CA ASP A 371 -3.52 -8.26 30.87
C ASP A 371 -4.38 -7.11 30.32
N ARG A 372 -3.72 -6.14 29.67
CA ARG A 372 -4.39 -4.99 29.11
C ARG A 372 -5.30 -5.34 27.94
N ALA A 373 -4.85 -6.19 27.01
CA ALA A 373 -5.66 -6.65 25.89
C ALA A 373 -6.87 -7.48 26.37
N THR A 374 -6.65 -8.37 27.34
CA THR A 374 -7.71 -9.18 27.96
C THR A 374 -8.75 -8.31 28.66
N GLN A 375 -8.30 -7.28 29.40
CA GLN A 375 -9.19 -6.32 30.03
C GLN A 375 -10.08 -5.62 29.00
N VAL A 376 -9.49 -5.02 27.96
CA VAL A 376 -10.24 -4.28 26.93
C VAL A 376 -11.17 -5.21 26.15
N LEU A 377 -10.74 -6.43 25.85
CA LEU A 377 -11.60 -7.44 25.21
C LEU A 377 -12.80 -7.79 26.10
N GLY A 378 -12.59 -8.03 27.40
CA GLY A 378 -13.66 -8.32 28.34
C GLY A 378 -14.63 -7.15 28.52
N GLU A 379 -14.12 -5.92 28.55
CA GLU A 379 -14.90 -4.68 28.63
C GLU A 379 -15.75 -4.42 27.38
N LEU A 380 -15.27 -4.85 26.20
CA LEU A 380 -16.00 -4.73 24.92
C LEU A 380 -16.93 -5.92 24.63
N SER A 381 -16.76 -7.03 25.32
CA SER A 381 -17.58 -8.23 25.15
C SER A 381 -18.96 -8.02 25.78
N VAL A 382 -19.94 -7.62 24.95
CA VAL A 382 -21.33 -7.38 25.38
C VAL A 382 -22.12 -8.67 25.59
N GLU A 383 -21.72 -9.73 24.89
CA GLU A 383 -22.37 -11.03 24.92
C GLU A 383 -21.37 -12.07 25.39
N THR A 384 -21.62 -12.64 26.58
CA THR A 384 -21.01 -13.92 26.95
C THR A 384 -21.74 -14.98 26.13
N GLU A 385 -21.42 -15.12 24.85
CA GLU A 385 -21.83 -16.32 24.15
C GLU A 385 -21.21 -17.49 24.92
N LYS A 386 -22.05 -18.18 25.69
CA LYS A 386 -21.81 -19.57 26.00
C LYS A 386 -21.84 -20.26 24.64
N LEU A 387 -20.71 -20.27 23.94
CA LEU A 387 -20.44 -21.24 22.89
C LEU A 387 -20.76 -22.59 23.53
N ALA A 388 -21.90 -23.15 23.17
CA ALA A 388 -22.37 -24.40 23.71
C ALA A 388 -21.23 -25.40 23.52
N HIS A 389 -20.64 -25.83 24.64
CA HIS A 389 -19.67 -26.91 24.62
C HIS A 389 -20.36 -28.11 23.98
N GLY A 390 -19.91 -28.47 22.77
CA GLY A 390 -20.36 -29.69 22.12
C GLY A 390 -21.36 -29.52 20.96
N VAL A 391 -21.34 -28.43 20.20
CA VAL A 391 -21.58 -28.63 18.77
C VAL A 391 -20.28 -29.24 18.23
N ALA A 392 -20.23 -30.58 18.23
CA ALA A 392 -19.31 -31.28 17.35
C ALA A 392 -19.43 -30.58 15.99
N LEU A 393 -18.30 -30.18 15.40
CA LEU A 393 -18.26 -29.84 13.98
C LEU A 393 -18.88 -31.05 13.27
N SER A 394 -20.18 -31.03 13.01
CA SER A 394 -20.75 -31.96 12.03
C SER A 394 -19.93 -31.64 10.81
N GLU A 395 -19.28 -32.64 10.24
CA GLU A 395 -18.54 -32.53 8.99
C GLU A 395 -19.41 -31.71 8.02
N GLU A 396 -19.15 -30.41 7.93
CA GLU A 396 -19.87 -29.57 6.98
C GLU A 396 -19.47 -30.17 5.64
N PRO A 397 -20.45 -30.58 4.81
CA PRO A 397 -20.13 -31.13 3.52
C PRO A 397 -19.31 -30.07 2.80
N ASP A 398 -18.08 -30.43 2.45
CA ASP A 398 -17.12 -29.57 1.76
C ASP A 398 -17.88 -28.81 0.68
N TRP A 399 -18.01 -27.49 0.85
CA TRP A 399 -18.82 -26.64 -0.01
C TRP A 399 -18.40 -26.74 -1.48
N LYS A 400 -17.18 -27.24 -1.74
CA LYS A 400 -16.69 -27.60 -3.06
C LYS A 400 -17.43 -28.80 -3.66
N VAL A 401 -17.81 -29.80 -2.88
CA VAL A 401 -18.55 -30.99 -3.31
C VAL A 401 -20.00 -30.66 -3.65
N ALA A 402 -20.63 -29.75 -2.87
CA ALA A 402 -21.99 -29.29 -3.13
C ALA A 402 -22.10 -28.49 -4.45
N ALA A 403 -21.08 -27.68 -4.78
CA ALA A 403 -21.01 -26.91 -6.03
C ALA A 403 -20.87 -27.81 -7.27
N PHE A 404 -20.08 -28.89 -7.19
CA PHE A 404 -19.93 -29.84 -8.31
C PHE A 404 -21.19 -30.68 -8.57
N THR A 405 -21.95 -31.00 -7.52
CA THR A 405 -23.16 -31.83 -7.66
C THR A 405 -24.32 -31.04 -8.28
N ALA A 406 -24.37 -29.72 -8.07
CA ALA A 406 -25.39 -28.85 -8.68
C ALA A 406 -25.21 -28.67 -10.19
N CYS A 407 -23.97 -28.69 -10.70
CA CYS A 407 -23.69 -28.55 -12.14
C CYS A 407 -24.07 -29.78 -12.99
N HIS A 408 -24.18 -30.98 -12.39
CA HIS A 408 -24.51 -32.18 -13.16
C HIS A 408 -26.01 -32.43 -13.35
N ASN A 409 -26.88 -31.75 -12.58
CA ASN A 409 -28.33 -31.97 -12.63
C ASN A 409 -29.10 -30.94 -13.49
N SER A 410 -28.47 -29.87 -13.97
CA SER A 410 -29.07 -28.94 -14.92
C SER A 410 -28.87 -29.45 -16.35
N GLY A 411 -29.68 -30.44 -16.74
CA GLY A 411 -29.76 -30.97 -18.10
C GLY A 411 -30.26 -29.96 -19.12
N ILE A 412 -29.37 -29.10 -19.62
CA ILE A 412 -29.64 -28.19 -20.73
C ILE A 412 -28.93 -28.72 -21.97
N VAL A 413 -29.70 -29.35 -22.85
CA VAL A 413 -29.25 -29.74 -24.21
C VAL A 413 -29.37 -28.52 -25.11
N PRO A 414 -28.30 -28.09 -25.82
CA PRO A 414 -28.41 -27.00 -26.79
C PRO A 414 -28.96 -27.53 -28.11
N SER A 415 -30.11 -27.00 -28.52
CA SER A 415 -30.64 -27.14 -29.88
C SER A 415 -29.87 -26.25 -30.86
N ILE A 416 -29.32 -26.85 -31.92
CA ILE A 416 -28.65 -26.16 -33.03
C ILE A 416 -29.71 -25.75 -34.06
N PRO A 417 -29.79 -24.47 -34.50
CA PRO A 417 -30.64 -24.10 -35.63
C PRO A 417 -29.88 -24.27 -36.96
N SER A 418 -30.60 -24.81 -37.94
CA SER A 418 -30.26 -24.96 -39.35
C SER A 418 -30.31 -23.66 -40.14
#